data_AF-A0A8G1W2W4-F1
#
_entry.id   AF-A0A8G1W2W4-F1
#
_cell.length_a   1.000
_cell.length_b   1.000
_cell.length_c   1.000
_cell.angle_alpha   90.00
_cell.angle_beta   90.00
_cell.angle_gamma   90.00
#
_symmetry.space_group_name_H-M   'P 1'
#
loop_
_entity.id
_entity.type
_entity.pdbx_description
1 polymer ?
#
loop_
_entity_poly.entity_id
_entity_poly.type
_entity_poly.pdbx_seq_one_letter_code
_entity_poly.pdbx_strand_id
1 'polypeptide(L)'
;MFTTILTTWTIWRLWRFTIQPLLRPHEPVELPYWIPWHAGAFFKDSHLLMKRAVQQLQSREPFALTLAGDRYYVATSPADIRPFFANASALSLDGFLNQVLIGFGCVSERLHTLWQRNQPSPTNPKGKSLIHLTEDLFKQHLLPGPTFNSLLSRYRGAIEELLPWNHLEAVYPTLTGKETEAISLYDLCSDFMINATQMVLFDPDLFAIDPEMTFELRAFTDEFWQLIYKSKFIDSTRVRQILAQYTKAFSTYLRLPPQTRNREACLIRTLLQTYSELGIHEEDQAAMMVMIYWAGDANAYKAAFWILAYILDMTYLRHNCPRLSSVYHEVLRLTKRDTVLRRVAQDIELGGRLLRKGSFAVIPSCQLHDSCKTYGQDSLSFNPDRFLKQPHFAILEIFSFVALVLNRFEVKLAWPDQNFPQKDESVLTFGISRPLPGDDLYVYLTRPEDVEH
;
A
#
# COMPACT_ATOMS: atom_id res chain seq x y z
N MET A 1 2.17 11.82 -52.98
CA MET A 1 1.76 10.92 -51.88
C MET A 1 2.13 11.49 -50.51
N PHE A 2 3.41 11.83 -50.27
CA PHE A 2 3.87 12.39 -48.99
C PHE A 2 3.20 13.72 -48.61
N THR A 3 3.08 14.65 -49.56
CA THR A 3 2.38 15.94 -49.39
C THR A 3 0.91 15.76 -49.02
N THR A 4 0.19 14.88 -49.72
CA THR A 4 -1.22 14.58 -49.43
C THR A 4 -1.41 13.99 -48.03
N ILE A 5 -0.53 13.07 -47.60
CA ILE A 5 -0.56 12.48 -46.26
C ILE A 5 -0.33 13.55 -45.19
N LEU A 6 0.69 14.41 -45.39
CA LEU A 6 1.00 15.49 -44.46
C LEU A 6 -0.16 16.49 -44.35
N THR A 7 -0.73 16.92 -45.47
CA THR A 7 -1.86 17.86 -45.48
C THR A 7 -3.08 17.27 -44.77
N THR A 8 -3.46 16.03 -45.07
CA THR A 8 -4.59 15.36 -44.40
C THR A 8 -4.35 15.22 -42.90
N TRP A 9 -3.12 14.84 -42.50
CA TRP A 9 -2.74 14.71 -41.10
C TRP A 9 -2.78 16.06 -40.36
N THR A 10 -2.31 17.14 -40.98
CA THR A 10 -2.36 18.50 -40.41
C THR A 10 -3.81 18.99 -40.26
N ILE A 11 -4.66 18.79 -41.28
CA ILE A 11 -6.08 19.14 -41.23
C ILE A 11 -6.77 18.38 -40.08
N TRP A 12 -6.56 17.07 -40.00
CA TRP A 12 -7.11 16.25 -38.92
C TRP A 12 -6.67 16.74 -37.54
N ARG A 13 -5.37 17.04 -37.37
CA ARG A 13 -4.83 17.49 -36.09
C ARG A 13 -5.38 18.85 -35.67
N LEU A 14 -5.48 19.80 -36.61
CA LEU A 14 -6.08 21.12 -36.38
C LEU A 14 -7.57 20.99 -36.03
N TRP A 15 -8.29 20.14 -36.75
CA TRP A 15 -9.68 19.87 -36.46
C TRP A 15 -9.85 19.33 -35.04
N ARG A 16 -9.10 18.28 -34.68
CA ARG A 16 -9.28 17.55 -33.42
C ARG A 16 -8.84 18.33 -32.18
N PHE A 17 -7.70 19.01 -32.23
CA PHE A 17 -7.11 19.65 -31.03
C PHE A 17 -7.24 21.16 -31.01
N THR A 18 -7.85 21.78 -32.03
CA THR A 18 -8.03 23.24 -32.07
C THR A 18 -9.48 23.60 -32.39
N ILE A 19 -10.03 23.15 -33.53
CA ILE A 19 -11.38 23.55 -33.95
C ILE A 19 -12.46 22.89 -33.08
N GLN A 20 -12.39 21.59 -32.87
CA GLN A 20 -13.40 20.84 -32.10
C GLN A 20 -13.50 21.33 -30.64
N PRO A 21 -12.41 21.57 -29.89
CA PRO A 21 -12.49 22.16 -28.55
C PRO A 21 -13.12 23.55 -28.55
N LEU A 22 -12.87 24.38 -29.57
CA LEU A 22 -13.51 25.70 -29.71
C LEU A 22 -15.03 25.59 -29.94
N LEU A 23 -15.47 24.59 -30.71
CA LEU A 23 -16.89 24.33 -30.94
C LEU A 23 -17.60 23.67 -29.74
N ARG A 24 -16.83 23.05 -28.82
CA ARG A 24 -17.34 22.33 -27.66
C ARG A 24 -16.62 22.75 -26.37
N PRO A 25 -16.78 24.01 -25.93
CA PRO A 25 -15.99 24.58 -24.82
C PRO A 25 -16.29 23.93 -23.45
N HIS A 26 -17.40 23.20 -23.33
CA HIS A 26 -17.80 22.51 -22.10
C HIS A 26 -17.29 21.06 -22.01
N GLU A 27 -16.70 20.50 -23.08
CA GLU A 27 -16.11 19.17 -23.03
C GLU A 27 -14.65 19.23 -22.55
N PRO A 28 -14.17 18.23 -21.79
CA PRO A 28 -12.77 18.10 -21.44
C PRO A 28 -11.87 18.07 -22.68
N VAL A 29 -10.87 18.95 -22.69
CA VAL A 29 -9.87 19.03 -23.77
C VAL A 29 -9.09 17.72 -23.84
N GLU A 30 -8.91 17.18 -25.04
CA GLU A 30 -8.09 15.98 -25.25
C GLU A 30 -6.61 16.36 -25.30
N LEU A 31 -5.77 15.64 -24.54
CA LEU A 31 -4.32 15.82 -24.59
C LEU A 31 -3.83 15.58 -26.04
N PRO A 32 -3.11 16.54 -26.65
CA PRO A 32 -2.67 16.39 -28.02
C PRO A 32 -1.63 15.28 -28.21
N TYR A 33 -1.81 14.47 -29.26
CA TYR A 33 -0.87 13.43 -29.68
C TYR A 33 -0.56 13.49 -31.17
N TRP A 34 0.53 12.82 -31.54
CA TRP A 34 0.99 12.71 -32.94
C TRP A 34 0.58 11.39 -33.59
N ILE A 35 0.49 10.33 -32.78
CA ILE A 35 0.02 8.99 -33.15
C ILE A 35 -1.26 8.73 -32.35
N PRO A 36 -2.33 8.16 -32.94
CA PRO A 36 -3.68 8.15 -32.36
C PRO A 36 -3.93 7.23 -31.16
N TRP A 37 -3.12 7.36 -30.12
CA TRP A 37 -3.37 6.89 -28.76
C TRP A 37 -2.29 7.41 -27.79
N HIS A 38 -2.58 7.42 -26.50
CA HIS A 38 -1.62 7.64 -25.40
C HIS A 38 -1.16 6.33 -24.76
N ALA A 39 -1.66 5.18 -25.22
CA ALA A 39 -1.45 3.87 -24.58
C ALA A 39 0.03 3.58 -24.27
N GLY A 40 0.93 3.79 -25.25
CA GLY A 40 2.36 3.55 -25.04
C GLY A 40 2.98 4.41 -23.94
N ALA A 41 2.61 5.69 -23.86
CA ALA A 41 3.10 6.57 -22.79
C ALA A 41 2.45 6.24 -21.45
N PHE A 42 1.15 5.92 -21.45
CA PHE A 42 0.38 5.59 -20.26
C PHE A 42 0.86 4.30 -19.59
N PHE A 43 1.06 3.22 -20.36
CA PHE A 43 1.52 1.94 -19.82
C PHE A 43 3.02 1.94 -19.50
N LYS A 44 3.80 2.84 -20.11
CA LYS A 44 5.22 3.00 -19.79
C LYS A 44 5.44 3.82 -18.52
N ASP A 45 4.67 4.89 -18.31
CA ASP A 45 4.76 5.77 -17.14
C ASP A 45 3.53 6.70 -17.11
N SER A 46 2.47 6.23 -16.45
CA SER A 46 1.22 6.98 -16.36
C SER A 46 1.38 8.27 -15.56
N HIS A 47 2.22 8.26 -14.52
CA HIS A 47 2.46 9.42 -13.65
C HIS A 47 3.15 10.56 -14.41
N LEU A 48 4.20 10.25 -15.15
CA LEU A 48 4.88 11.21 -16.01
C LEU A 48 3.97 11.73 -17.12
N LEU A 49 3.13 10.87 -17.69
CA LEU A 49 2.11 11.29 -18.65
C LEU A 49 1.15 12.31 -18.03
N MET A 50 0.61 12.04 -16.84
CA MET A 50 -0.29 12.99 -16.15
C MET A 50 0.42 14.30 -15.80
N LYS A 51 1.66 14.22 -15.30
CA LYS A 51 2.48 15.40 -14.97
C LYS A 51 2.72 16.28 -16.21
N ARG A 52 3.09 15.66 -17.34
CA ARG A 52 3.26 16.35 -18.62
C ARG A 52 1.95 16.93 -19.13
N ALA A 53 0.84 16.22 -18.98
CA ALA A 53 -0.47 16.69 -19.41
C ALA A 53 -0.87 17.98 -18.69
N VAL A 54 -0.77 18.00 -17.35
CA VAL A 54 -1.06 19.20 -16.54
C VAL A 54 -0.14 20.37 -16.90
N GLN A 55 1.15 20.10 -17.15
CA GLN A 55 2.10 21.14 -17.57
C GLN A 55 1.80 21.69 -18.97
N GLN A 56 1.49 20.81 -19.92
CA GLN A 56 1.23 21.18 -21.31
C GLN A 56 -0.10 21.92 -21.48
N LEU A 57 -1.13 21.49 -20.76
CA LEU A 57 -2.44 22.14 -20.77
C LEU A 57 -2.47 23.40 -19.90
N GLN A 58 -1.47 23.59 -19.02
CA GLN A 58 -1.40 24.70 -18.06
C GLN A 58 -2.66 24.83 -17.20
N SER A 59 -3.36 23.70 -16.98
CA SER A 59 -4.63 23.63 -16.27
C SER A 59 -4.70 22.33 -15.46
N ARG A 60 -5.47 22.36 -14.38
CA ARG A 60 -5.83 21.18 -13.58
C ARG A 60 -7.29 20.76 -13.77
N GLU A 61 -8.00 21.42 -14.67
CA GLU A 61 -9.34 21.00 -15.08
C GLU A 61 -9.31 19.59 -15.67
N PRO A 62 -10.44 18.85 -15.62
CA PRO A 62 -10.51 17.54 -16.23
C PRO A 62 -10.13 17.58 -17.72
N PHE A 63 -9.30 16.62 -18.14
CA PHE A 63 -8.88 16.47 -19.53
C PHE A 63 -9.11 15.04 -20.02
N ALA A 64 -9.05 14.83 -21.33
CA ALA A 64 -9.26 13.51 -21.93
C ALA A 64 -7.95 12.89 -22.45
N LEU A 65 -7.84 11.58 -22.30
CA LEU A 65 -6.84 10.72 -22.93
C LEU A 65 -7.54 9.71 -23.82
N THR A 66 -7.02 9.47 -25.01
CA THR A 66 -7.39 8.28 -25.80
C THR A 66 -6.43 7.13 -25.50
N LEU A 67 -6.91 6.01 -24.96
CA LEU A 67 -6.13 4.78 -24.72
C LEU A 67 -6.77 3.63 -25.47
N ALA A 68 -6.03 2.99 -26.37
CA ALA A 68 -6.48 1.81 -27.13
C ALA A 68 -7.84 1.98 -27.87
N GLY A 69 -8.22 3.22 -28.24
CA GLY A 69 -9.48 3.53 -28.92
C GLY A 69 -10.57 4.08 -28.00
N ASP A 70 -10.43 3.90 -26.69
CA ASP A 70 -11.36 4.40 -25.69
C ASP A 70 -10.93 5.76 -25.16
N ARG A 71 -11.92 6.59 -24.79
CA ARG A 71 -11.70 7.93 -24.22
C ARG A 71 -11.81 7.86 -22.70
N TYR A 72 -10.75 8.26 -22.01
CA TYR A 72 -10.63 8.32 -20.56
C TYR A 72 -10.61 9.78 -20.11
N TYR A 73 -11.40 10.13 -19.11
CA TYR A 73 -11.34 11.45 -18.48
C TYR A 73 -10.46 11.38 -17.24
N VAL A 74 -9.55 12.34 -17.10
CA VAL A 74 -8.61 12.45 -15.99
C VAL A 74 -8.92 13.69 -15.20
N ALA A 75 -9.24 13.52 -13.91
CA ALA A 75 -9.35 14.61 -12.95
C ALA A 75 -8.08 14.66 -12.08
N THR A 76 -7.47 15.83 -11.94
CA THR A 76 -6.22 16.02 -11.17
C THR A 76 -6.35 17.06 -10.06
N SER A 77 -7.45 17.81 -10.03
CA SER A 77 -7.73 18.82 -9.00
C SER A 77 -8.40 18.20 -7.78
N PRO A 78 -7.93 18.49 -6.55
CA PRO A 78 -8.61 18.08 -5.32
C PRO A 78 -10.07 18.55 -5.22
N ALA A 79 -10.43 19.67 -5.85
CA ALA A 79 -11.79 20.20 -5.83
C ALA A 79 -12.78 19.28 -6.58
N ASP A 80 -12.32 18.60 -7.61
CA ASP A 80 -13.15 17.76 -8.49
C ASP A 80 -13.34 16.34 -7.93
N ILE A 81 -12.58 15.97 -6.89
CA ILE A 81 -12.62 14.64 -6.27
C ILE A 81 -13.94 14.39 -5.53
N ARG A 82 -14.47 15.39 -4.80
CA ARG A 82 -15.71 15.18 -4.02
C ARG A 82 -16.91 14.86 -4.92
N PRO A 83 -17.20 15.64 -5.99
CA PRO A 83 -18.27 15.28 -6.93
C PRO A 83 -18.07 13.90 -7.59
N PHE A 84 -16.81 13.52 -7.88
CA PHE A 84 -16.49 12.23 -8.48
C PHE A 84 -16.97 11.05 -7.62
N PHE A 85 -16.75 11.10 -6.31
CA PHE A 85 -17.20 10.04 -5.40
C PHE A 85 -18.65 10.19 -4.93
N ALA A 86 -19.23 11.40 -4.98
CA ALA A 86 -20.58 11.65 -4.50
C ALA A 86 -21.68 11.07 -5.41
N ASN A 87 -21.39 10.87 -6.70
CA ASN A 87 -22.38 10.45 -7.69
C ASN A 87 -22.13 9.03 -8.22
N ALA A 88 -22.27 8.04 -7.34
CA ALA A 88 -22.01 6.63 -7.66
C ALA A 88 -22.93 6.04 -8.76
N SER A 89 -24.07 6.68 -9.06
CA SER A 89 -24.95 6.25 -10.16
C SER A 89 -24.47 6.75 -11.53
N ALA A 90 -23.87 7.94 -11.60
CA ALA A 90 -23.27 8.45 -12.83
C ALA A 90 -21.84 7.93 -13.06
N LEU A 91 -21.13 7.60 -11.98
CA LEU A 91 -19.73 7.13 -11.99
C LEU A 91 -19.64 5.78 -11.27
N SER A 92 -20.25 4.76 -11.87
CA SER A 92 -20.24 3.39 -11.33
C SER A 92 -18.93 2.67 -11.60
N LEU A 93 -18.50 1.84 -10.65
CA LEU A 93 -17.36 0.95 -10.77
C LEU A 93 -17.72 -0.38 -11.47
N ASP A 94 -19.00 -0.73 -11.57
CA ASP A 94 -19.47 -2.06 -11.98
C ASP A 94 -18.97 -2.46 -13.38
N GLY A 95 -18.96 -1.51 -14.32
CA GLY A 95 -18.47 -1.73 -15.68
C GLY A 95 -16.97 -2.03 -15.73
N PHE A 96 -16.18 -1.39 -14.87
CA PHE A 96 -14.76 -1.68 -14.73
C PHE A 96 -14.53 -3.01 -14.00
N LEU A 97 -15.33 -3.30 -12.97
CA LEU A 97 -15.26 -4.57 -12.24
C LEU A 97 -15.51 -5.76 -13.16
N ASN A 98 -16.37 -5.65 -14.17
CA ASN A 98 -16.52 -6.71 -15.18
C ASN A 98 -15.20 -7.08 -15.87
N GLN A 99 -14.41 -6.09 -16.26
CA GLN A 99 -13.11 -6.33 -16.88
C GLN A 99 -12.12 -6.96 -15.89
N VAL A 100 -12.14 -6.50 -14.64
CA VAL A 100 -11.32 -7.05 -13.55
C VAL A 100 -11.67 -8.51 -13.25
N LEU A 101 -12.97 -8.83 -13.11
CA LEU A 101 -13.46 -10.19 -12.86
C LEU A 101 -13.08 -11.14 -14.00
N ILE A 102 -13.25 -10.71 -15.25
CA ILE A 102 -12.78 -11.48 -16.41
C ILE A 102 -11.25 -11.65 -16.38
N GLY A 103 -10.51 -10.61 -15.97
CA GLY A 103 -9.05 -10.67 -15.78
C GLY A 103 -8.62 -11.72 -14.75
N PHE A 104 -9.40 -11.91 -13.69
CA PHE A 104 -9.20 -12.98 -12.68
C PHE A 104 -9.73 -14.35 -13.12
N GLY A 105 -10.31 -14.46 -14.32
CA GLY A 105 -10.74 -15.74 -14.89
C GLY A 105 -12.24 -16.03 -14.80
N CYS A 106 -13.09 -15.09 -14.35
CA CYS A 106 -14.53 -15.26 -14.46
C CYS A 106 -14.95 -15.36 -15.94
N VAL A 107 -15.88 -16.25 -16.24
CA VAL A 107 -16.33 -16.49 -17.61
C VAL A 107 -17.31 -15.40 -18.03
N SER A 108 -17.03 -14.77 -19.17
CA SER A 108 -17.79 -13.60 -19.65
C SER A 108 -19.27 -13.89 -19.86
N GLU A 109 -19.61 -15.09 -20.35
CA GLU A 109 -20.98 -15.54 -20.61
C GLU A 109 -21.79 -15.69 -19.31
N ARG A 110 -21.13 -16.04 -18.21
CA ARG A 110 -21.76 -16.26 -16.90
C ARG A 110 -21.66 -15.06 -15.97
N LEU A 111 -20.97 -14.00 -16.37
CA LEU A 111 -20.74 -12.81 -15.54
C LEU A 111 -22.04 -12.18 -15.02
N HIS A 112 -23.11 -12.24 -15.82
CA HIS A 112 -24.44 -11.74 -15.44
C HIS A 112 -24.99 -12.41 -14.17
N THR A 113 -24.62 -13.67 -13.89
CA THR A 113 -25.06 -14.41 -12.70
C THR A 113 -24.46 -13.82 -11.42
N LEU A 114 -23.25 -13.26 -11.48
CA LEU A 114 -22.59 -12.61 -10.33
C LEU A 114 -23.25 -11.27 -9.96
N TRP A 115 -23.89 -10.62 -10.94
CA TRP A 115 -24.55 -9.32 -10.80
C TRP A 115 -26.06 -9.42 -10.58
N GLN A 116 -26.65 -10.61 -10.72
CA GLN A 116 -28.07 -10.82 -10.49
C GLN A 116 -28.44 -10.58 -9.03
N ARG A 117 -29.56 -9.88 -8.78
CA ARG A 117 -30.08 -9.74 -7.41
C ARG A 117 -30.60 -11.09 -6.90
N ASN A 118 -30.23 -11.39 -5.67
CA ASN A 118 -30.61 -12.62 -4.98
C ASN A 118 -31.90 -12.44 -4.19
N GLN A 119 -32.53 -13.55 -3.80
CA GLN A 119 -33.59 -13.51 -2.80
C GLN A 119 -33.02 -13.08 -1.44
N PRO A 120 -33.74 -12.28 -0.65
CA PRO A 120 -33.31 -11.93 0.69
C PRO A 120 -33.07 -13.16 1.56
N SER A 121 -31.95 -13.18 2.28
CA SER A 121 -31.59 -14.22 3.24
C SER A 121 -31.05 -13.56 4.53
N PRO A 122 -30.85 -14.31 5.64
CA PRO A 122 -30.23 -13.75 6.85
C PRO A 122 -28.85 -13.15 6.60
N THR A 123 -28.05 -13.74 5.69
CA THR A 123 -26.72 -13.26 5.29
C THR A 123 -26.78 -12.16 4.22
N ASN A 124 -27.87 -12.08 3.46
CA ASN A 124 -28.10 -11.06 2.43
C ASN A 124 -29.52 -10.46 2.53
N PRO A 125 -29.83 -9.68 3.58
CA PRO A 125 -31.19 -9.23 3.86
C PRO A 125 -31.75 -8.27 2.80
N LYS A 126 -30.86 -7.64 2.02
CA LYS A 126 -31.22 -6.70 0.95
C LYS A 126 -31.31 -7.36 -0.43
N GLY A 127 -31.08 -8.67 -0.55
CA GLY A 127 -31.08 -9.36 -1.85
C GLY A 127 -30.09 -8.72 -2.84
N LYS A 128 -28.91 -8.36 -2.36
CA LYS A 128 -27.82 -7.80 -3.17
C LYS A 128 -27.28 -8.86 -4.14
N SER A 129 -26.65 -8.41 -5.22
CA SER A 129 -25.88 -9.30 -6.09
C SER A 129 -24.69 -9.92 -5.36
N LEU A 130 -24.09 -10.97 -5.93
CA LEU A 130 -22.93 -11.63 -5.32
C LEU A 130 -21.79 -10.63 -5.11
N ILE A 131 -21.46 -9.83 -6.12
CA ILE A 131 -20.36 -8.85 -6.03
C ILE A 131 -20.57 -7.85 -4.88
N HIS A 132 -21.77 -7.27 -4.78
CA HIS A 132 -22.10 -6.33 -3.71
C HIS A 132 -22.20 -7.00 -2.33
N LEU A 133 -22.61 -8.27 -2.28
CA LEU A 133 -22.65 -9.05 -1.05
C LEU A 133 -21.24 -9.38 -0.57
N THR A 134 -20.34 -9.78 -1.47
CA THR A 134 -18.92 -10.01 -1.15
C THR A 134 -18.31 -8.75 -0.54
N GLU A 135 -18.55 -7.56 -1.11
CA GLU A 135 -18.09 -6.30 -0.52
C GLU A 135 -18.62 -6.08 0.92
N ASP A 136 -19.91 -6.33 1.17
CA ASP A 136 -20.51 -6.23 2.51
C ASP A 136 -19.87 -7.22 3.49
N LEU A 137 -19.63 -8.47 3.07
CA LEU A 137 -18.99 -9.50 3.88
C LEU A 137 -17.56 -9.12 4.23
N PHE A 138 -16.79 -8.58 3.28
CA PHE A 138 -15.46 -8.04 3.55
C PHE A 138 -15.50 -6.95 4.62
N LYS A 139 -16.40 -5.97 4.50
CA LYS A 139 -16.58 -4.92 5.51
C LYS A 139 -16.96 -5.51 6.87
N GLN A 140 -17.87 -6.47 6.90
CA GLN A 140 -18.30 -7.11 8.15
C GLN A 140 -17.15 -7.84 8.86
N HIS A 141 -16.31 -8.57 8.12
CA HIS A 141 -15.28 -9.43 8.70
C HIS A 141 -13.95 -8.71 8.97
N LEU A 142 -13.61 -7.69 8.19
CA LEU A 142 -12.32 -6.98 8.25
C LEU A 142 -12.38 -5.64 9.00
N LEU A 143 -13.57 -5.11 9.32
CA LEU A 143 -13.69 -3.96 10.21
C LEU A 143 -13.66 -4.39 11.69
N PRO A 144 -13.31 -3.49 12.63
CA PRO A 144 -13.19 -3.83 14.05
C PRO A 144 -14.42 -4.57 14.61
N GLY A 145 -14.17 -5.77 15.14
CA GLY A 145 -15.21 -6.67 15.64
C GLY A 145 -14.64 -8.05 16.04
N PRO A 146 -15.47 -8.99 16.53
CA PRO A 146 -15.00 -10.31 16.99
C PRO A 146 -14.26 -11.13 15.94
N THR A 147 -14.73 -11.09 14.68
CA THR A 147 -14.10 -11.77 13.54
C THR A 147 -12.74 -11.17 13.21
N PHE A 148 -12.64 -9.84 13.24
CA PHE A 148 -11.37 -9.13 13.03
C PHE A 148 -10.35 -9.45 14.11
N ASN A 149 -10.76 -9.49 15.38
CA ASN A 149 -9.88 -9.88 16.50
C ASN A 149 -9.37 -11.32 16.35
N SER A 150 -10.23 -12.23 15.86
CA SER A 150 -9.83 -13.60 15.56
C SER A 150 -8.81 -13.67 14.44
N LEU A 151 -9.00 -12.91 13.34
CA LEU A 151 -8.04 -12.80 12.25
C LEU A 151 -6.70 -12.24 12.73
N LEU A 152 -6.72 -11.18 13.55
CA LEU A 152 -5.50 -10.59 14.10
C LEU A 152 -4.73 -11.58 14.98
N SER A 153 -5.43 -12.35 15.81
CA SER A 153 -4.83 -13.40 16.64
C SER A 153 -4.18 -14.50 15.78
N ARG A 154 -4.88 -14.95 14.73
CA ARG A 154 -4.33 -15.91 13.75
C ARG A 154 -3.10 -15.36 13.04
N TYR A 155 -3.13 -14.09 12.66
CA TYR A 155 -2.03 -13.44 11.95
C TYR A 155 -0.80 -13.32 12.82
N ARG A 156 -0.97 -12.99 14.11
CA ARG A 156 0.11 -13.07 15.09
C ARG A 156 0.69 -14.47 15.18
N GLY A 157 -0.15 -15.50 15.28
CA GLY A 157 0.29 -16.90 15.32
C GLY A 157 1.07 -17.31 14.06
N ALA A 158 0.59 -16.93 12.87
CA ALA A 158 1.28 -17.21 11.61
C ALA A 158 2.66 -16.54 11.56
N ILE A 159 2.76 -15.28 11.99
CA ILE A 159 4.03 -14.57 12.11
C ILE A 159 4.97 -15.27 13.12
N GLU A 160 4.44 -15.70 14.27
CA GLU A 160 5.21 -16.42 15.29
C GLU A 160 5.72 -17.78 14.80
N GLU A 161 5.02 -18.42 13.86
CA GLU A 161 5.41 -19.68 13.22
C GLU A 161 6.44 -19.50 12.09
N LEU A 162 6.38 -18.39 11.35
CA LEU A 162 7.26 -18.13 10.19
C LEU A 162 8.59 -17.46 10.57
N LEU A 163 8.62 -16.58 11.56
CA LEU A 163 9.84 -15.87 11.97
C LEU A 163 10.89 -16.62 12.83
N PRO A 164 10.68 -17.85 13.35
CA PRO A 164 11.73 -18.58 14.03
C PRO A 164 12.98 -18.80 13.17
N TRP A 165 14.15 -18.79 13.81
CA TRP A 165 15.46 -18.88 13.16
C TRP A 165 15.64 -20.15 12.30
N ASN A 166 15.11 -21.28 12.76
CA ASN A 166 15.15 -22.53 12.02
C ASN A 166 14.31 -22.48 10.71
N HIS A 167 13.24 -21.68 10.68
CA HIS A 167 12.48 -21.47 9.46
C HIS A 167 13.26 -20.59 8.48
N LEU A 168 13.91 -19.54 8.99
CA LEU A 168 14.85 -18.72 8.23
C LEU A 168 15.96 -19.59 7.62
N GLU A 169 16.60 -20.48 8.41
CA GLU A 169 17.65 -21.43 7.95
C GLU A 169 17.19 -22.33 6.80
N ALA A 170 15.93 -22.76 6.83
CA ALA A 170 15.36 -23.58 5.77
C ALA A 170 15.10 -22.78 4.49
N VAL A 171 14.67 -21.53 4.60
CA VAL A 171 14.32 -20.66 3.47
C VAL A 171 15.56 -20.00 2.84
N TYR A 172 16.59 -19.73 3.64
CA TYR A 172 17.84 -19.08 3.22
C TYR A 172 19.05 -20.00 3.52
N PRO A 173 19.37 -20.96 2.64
CA PRO A 173 20.32 -22.06 2.94
C PRO A 173 21.77 -21.64 3.23
N THR A 174 22.14 -20.39 2.93
CA THR A 174 23.47 -19.83 3.16
C THR A 174 23.62 -19.14 4.53
N LEU A 175 22.60 -19.26 5.40
CA LEU A 175 22.64 -18.80 6.78
C LEU A 175 23.81 -19.43 7.54
N THR A 176 24.72 -18.60 8.04
CA THR A 176 25.63 -19.04 9.09
C THR A 176 24.85 -19.00 10.40
N GLY A 177 25.06 -19.96 11.31
CA GLY A 177 24.29 -20.07 12.56
C GLY A 177 24.37 -18.88 13.55
N LYS A 178 24.91 -17.73 13.13
CA LYS A 178 25.00 -16.47 13.88
C LYS A 178 24.59 -15.23 13.08
N GLU A 179 24.61 -15.27 11.75
CA GLU A 179 24.32 -14.11 10.91
C GLU A 179 23.80 -14.55 9.53
N THR A 180 22.82 -13.80 9.01
CA THR A 180 22.31 -13.97 7.65
C THR A 180 23.28 -13.36 6.63
N GLU A 181 23.35 -13.90 5.42
CA GLU A 181 23.82 -13.08 4.31
C GLU A 181 22.88 -11.87 4.11
N ALA A 182 23.29 -10.90 3.30
CA ALA A 182 22.45 -9.75 2.98
C ALA A 182 21.17 -10.21 2.26
N ILE A 183 20.01 -10.08 2.91
CA ILE A 183 18.70 -10.42 2.35
C ILE A 183 18.05 -9.13 1.82
N SER A 184 17.38 -9.21 0.66
CA SER A 184 16.53 -8.12 0.18
C SER A 184 15.40 -7.87 1.18
N LEU A 185 15.26 -6.62 1.65
CA LEU A 185 14.16 -6.25 2.55
C LEU A 185 12.80 -6.46 1.87
N TYR A 186 12.73 -6.29 0.55
CA TYR A 186 11.51 -6.49 -0.22
C TYR A 186 11.13 -7.98 -0.32
N ASP A 187 12.11 -8.85 -0.59
CA ASP A 187 11.91 -10.32 -0.60
C ASP A 187 11.50 -10.82 0.79
N LEU A 188 12.18 -10.34 1.83
CA LEU A 188 11.83 -10.64 3.23
C LEU A 188 10.37 -10.27 3.53
N CYS A 189 9.96 -9.06 3.17
CA CYS A 189 8.59 -8.58 3.42
C CYS A 189 7.56 -9.39 2.63
N SER A 190 7.83 -9.68 1.36
CA SER A 190 6.89 -10.46 0.54
C SER A 190 6.74 -11.88 1.03
N ASP A 191 7.85 -12.56 1.32
CA ASP A 191 7.82 -13.97 1.68
C ASP A 191 7.06 -14.15 2.98
N PHE A 192 7.37 -13.35 4.01
CA PHE A 192 6.69 -13.50 5.30
C PHE A 192 5.22 -13.12 5.26
N MET A 193 4.87 -12.00 4.62
CA MET A 193 3.50 -11.52 4.66
C MET A 193 2.58 -12.38 3.77
N ILE A 194 3.04 -12.76 2.57
CA ILE A 194 2.26 -13.60 1.65
C ILE A 194 1.98 -14.98 2.26
N ASN A 195 3.01 -15.61 2.86
CA ASN A 195 2.82 -16.88 3.56
C ASN A 195 1.89 -16.71 4.78
N ALA A 196 2.07 -15.65 5.59
CA ALA A 196 1.21 -15.40 6.75
C ALA A 196 -0.26 -15.22 6.37
N THR A 197 -0.56 -14.42 5.34
CA THR A 197 -1.93 -14.19 4.86
C THR A 197 -2.57 -15.47 4.35
N GLN A 198 -1.82 -16.30 3.62
CA GLN A 198 -2.34 -17.59 3.15
C GLN A 198 -2.70 -18.51 4.34
N MET A 199 -1.83 -18.60 5.37
CA MET A 199 -2.11 -19.35 6.61
C MET A 199 -3.30 -18.79 7.41
N VAL A 200 -3.52 -17.48 7.34
CA VAL A 200 -4.61 -16.80 8.05
C VAL A 200 -5.94 -16.96 7.34
N LEU A 201 -5.97 -16.88 6.02
CA LEU A 201 -7.22 -16.90 5.26
C LEU A 201 -7.65 -18.31 4.88
N PHE A 202 -6.72 -19.15 4.44
CA PHE A 202 -7.00 -20.45 3.87
C PHE A 202 -6.52 -21.58 4.78
N ASP A 203 -7.02 -22.78 4.51
CA ASP A 203 -6.59 -24.00 5.19
C ASP A 203 -5.19 -24.43 4.68
N PRO A 204 -4.32 -25.00 5.53
CA PRO A 204 -3.02 -25.54 5.13
C PRO A 204 -3.03 -26.47 3.92
N ASP A 205 -4.16 -27.15 3.66
CA ASP A 205 -4.33 -27.96 2.44
C ASP A 205 -4.02 -27.17 1.14
N LEU A 206 -4.23 -25.85 1.11
CA LEU A 206 -3.89 -25.03 -0.06
C LEU A 206 -2.39 -25.01 -0.34
N PHE A 207 -1.54 -24.95 0.70
CA PHE A 207 -0.09 -25.06 0.54
C PHE A 207 0.34 -26.44 0.04
N ALA A 208 -0.36 -27.50 0.46
CA ALA A 208 -0.08 -28.86 -0.02
C ALA A 208 -0.48 -29.05 -1.49
N ILE A 209 -1.51 -28.34 -1.96
CA ILE A 209 -1.95 -28.35 -3.36
C ILE A 209 -0.95 -27.61 -4.26
N ASP A 210 -0.48 -26.45 -3.84
CA ASP A 210 0.46 -25.63 -4.59
C ASP A 210 1.45 -24.89 -3.67
N PRO A 211 2.64 -25.49 -3.45
CA PRO A 211 3.69 -24.89 -2.62
C PRO A 211 4.28 -23.60 -3.19
N GLU A 212 4.21 -23.40 -4.51
CA GLU A 212 4.81 -22.26 -5.22
C GLU A 212 3.83 -21.09 -5.37
N MET A 213 2.60 -21.25 -4.86
CA MET A 213 1.54 -20.26 -5.05
C MET A 213 1.92 -18.89 -4.48
N THR A 214 2.55 -18.87 -3.30
CA THR A 214 3.00 -17.66 -2.61
C THR A 214 4.15 -16.96 -3.33
N PHE A 215 5.05 -17.73 -3.94
CA PHE A 215 6.20 -17.21 -4.69
C PHE A 215 5.76 -16.39 -5.93
N GLU A 216 4.78 -16.90 -6.68
CA GLU A 216 4.35 -16.25 -7.92
C GLU A 216 3.46 -15.01 -7.69
N LEU A 217 3.01 -14.73 -6.46
CA LEU A 217 2.02 -13.67 -6.20
C LEU A 217 2.56 -12.27 -6.54
N ARG A 218 3.87 -12.05 -6.39
CA ARG A 218 4.52 -10.79 -6.78
C ARG A 218 4.48 -10.59 -8.29
N ALA A 219 4.92 -11.61 -9.03
CA ALA A 219 4.93 -11.58 -10.49
C ALA A 219 3.51 -11.41 -11.03
N PHE A 220 2.55 -12.15 -10.46
CA PHE A 220 1.14 -12.00 -10.77
C PHE A 220 0.66 -10.58 -10.52
N THR A 221 0.98 -9.99 -9.36
CA THR A 221 0.56 -8.62 -8.99
C THR A 221 1.13 -7.57 -9.94
N ASP A 222 2.41 -7.66 -10.28
CA ASP A 222 3.10 -6.68 -11.13
C ASP A 222 2.66 -6.78 -12.60
N GLU A 223 2.20 -7.96 -13.04
CA GLU A 223 1.78 -8.22 -14.43
C GLU A 223 0.25 -8.29 -14.62
N PHE A 224 -0.55 -8.28 -13.53
CA PHE A 224 -2.02 -8.46 -13.59
C PHE A 224 -2.73 -7.46 -14.52
N TRP A 225 -2.24 -6.23 -14.60
CA TRP A 225 -2.80 -5.20 -15.49
C TRP A 225 -2.85 -5.64 -16.95
N GLN A 226 -1.94 -6.53 -17.38
CA GLN A 226 -1.90 -7.06 -18.74
C GLN A 226 -3.10 -7.96 -19.07
N LEU A 227 -3.76 -8.53 -18.05
CA LEU A 227 -4.98 -9.34 -18.21
C LEU A 227 -6.24 -8.47 -18.34
N ILE A 228 -6.23 -7.29 -17.73
CA ILE A 228 -7.32 -6.30 -17.84
C ILE A 228 -7.27 -5.63 -19.21
N TYR A 229 -6.09 -5.15 -19.60
CA TYR A 229 -5.88 -4.42 -20.85
C TYR A 229 -5.46 -5.34 -21.99
N LYS A 230 -6.45 -5.98 -22.64
CA LYS A 230 -6.21 -6.90 -23.76
C LYS A 230 -5.71 -6.13 -25.00
N SER A 231 -4.44 -6.35 -25.36
CA SER A 231 -3.85 -5.81 -26.59
C SER A 231 -2.93 -6.84 -27.24
N LYS A 232 -2.93 -6.89 -28.57
CA LYS A 232 -1.99 -7.73 -29.34
C LYS A 232 -0.52 -7.34 -29.17
N PHE A 233 -0.27 -6.16 -28.59
CA PHE A 233 1.07 -5.63 -28.34
C PHE A 233 1.56 -5.88 -26.91
N ILE A 234 0.72 -6.45 -26.04
CA ILE A 234 1.06 -6.76 -24.65
C ILE A 234 1.30 -8.25 -24.55
N ASP A 235 2.55 -8.65 -24.30
CA ASP A 235 2.84 -10.03 -23.91
C ASP A 235 2.28 -10.25 -22.49
N SER A 236 1.41 -11.24 -22.38
CA SER A 236 0.69 -11.61 -21.17
C SER A 236 0.80 -13.11 -20.92
N THR A 237 1.82 -13.75 -21.49
CA THR A 237 2.02 -15.19 -21.46
C THR A 237 2.30 -15.69 -20.04
N ARG A 238 3.24 -15.05 -19.33
CA ARG A 238 3.61 -15.43 -17.97
C ARG A 238 2.46 -15.24 -16.99
N VAL A 239 1.85 -14.06 -16.94
CA VAL A 239 0.71 -13.81 -16.05
C VAL A 239 -0.50 -14.72 -16.34
N ARG A 240 -0.71 -15.16 -17.59
CA ARG A 240 -1.72 -16.19 -17.92
C ARG A 240 -1.35 -17.58 -17.38
N GLN A 241 -0.07 -17.95 -17.40
CA GLN A 241 0.39 -19.21 -16.82
C GLN A 241 0.18 -19.22 -15.31
N ILE A 242 0.53 -18.13 -14.62
CA ILE A 242 0.31 -17.99 -13.18
C ILE A 242 -1.20 -18.01 -12.86
N LEU A 243 -2.02 -17.30 -13.64
CA LEU A 243 -3.48 -17.36 -13.46
C LEU A 243 -4.00 -18.80 -13.59
N ALA A 244 -3.56 -19.54 -14.61
CA ALA A 244 -3.97 -20.92 -14.82
C ALA A 244 -3.54 -21.85 -13.66
N GLN A 245 -2.34 -21.63 -13.12
CA GLN A 245 -1.86 -22.31 -11.91
C GLN A 245 -2.79 -22.01 -10.72
N TYR A 246 -3.08 -20.74 -10.44
CA TYR A 246 -3.94 -20.34 -9.33
C TYR A 246 -5.38 -20.85 -9.48
N THR A 247 -5.95 -20.77 -10.68
CA THR A 247 -7.27 -21.34 -10.97
C THR A 247 -7.29 -22.83 -10.69
N LYS A 248 -6.26 -23.57 -11.13
CA LYS A 248 -6.15 -25.01 -10.87
C LYS A 248 -6.03 -25.32 -9.37
N ALA A 249 -5.22 -24.56 -8.64
CA ALA A 249 -5.04 -24.72 -7.20
C ALA A 249 -6.37 -24.50 -6.47
N PHE A 250 -7.07 -23.39 -6.73
CA PHE A 250 -8.36 -23.11 -6.10
C PHE A 250 -9.47 -24.08 -6.54
N SER A 251 -9.56 -24.49 -7.81
CA SER A 251 -10.51 -25.52 -8.21
C SER A 251 -10.28 -26.84 -7.46
N THR A 252 -9.03 -27.22 -7.23
CA THR A 252 -8.70 -28.41 -6.44
C THR A 252 -9.09 -28.22 -4.98
N TYR A 253 -8.76 -27.07 -4.40
CA TYR A 253 -9.08 -26.70 -3.03
C TYR A 253 -10.59 -26.68 -2.75
N LEU A 254 -11.39 -26.10 -3.66
CA LEU A 254 -12.85 -26.00 -3.53
C LEU A 254 -13.54 -27.37 -3.53
N ARG A 255 -12.95 -28.36 -4.20
CA ARG A 255 -13.46 -29.74 -4.25
C ARG A 255 -13.12 -30.56 -3.00
N LEU A 256 -12.26 -30.04 -2.11
CA LEU A 256 -11.97 -30.72 -0.84
C LEU A 256 -13.22 -30.75 0.05
N PRO A 257 -13.44 -31.87 0.78
CA PRO A 257 -14.54 -31.98 1.73
C PRO A 257 -14.50 -30.84 2.77
N PRO A 258 -15.62 -30.19 3.11
CA PRO A 258 -15.63 -29.11 4.09
C PRO A 258 -15.04 -29.49 5.46
N GLN A 259 -15.04 -30.78 5.81
CA GLN A 259 -14.47 -31.29 7.05
C GLN A 259 -12.94 -31.21 7.10
N THR A 260 -12.27 -31.25 5.95
CA THR A 260 -10.80 -31.11 5.88
C THR A 260 -10.38 -29.64 5.94
N ARG A 261 -11.19 -28.74 5.37
CA ARG A 261 -10.97 -27.28 5.37
C ARG A 261 -11.41 -26.58 6.66
N ASN A 262 -11.15 -27.19 7.81
CA ASN A 262 -11.67 -26.72 9.10
C ASN A 262 -10.90 -25.50 9.67
N ARG A 263 -9.74 -25.17 9.10
CA ARG A 263 -8.92 -24.00 9.49
C ARG A 263 -9.17 -22.77 8.65
N GLU A 264 -10.11 -22.78 7.71
CA GLU A 264 -10.48 -21.59 6.94
C GLU A 264 -10.86 -20.40 7.83
N ALA A 265 -10.48 -19.19 7.43
CA ALA A 265 -11.00 -17.98 8.04
C ALA A 265 -12.54 -17.94 7.93
N CYS A 266 -13.17 -17.34 8.93
CA CYS A 266 -14.63 -17.17 8.94
C CYS A 266 -15.12 -16.46 7.66
N LEU A 267 -14.35 -15.49 7.15
CA LEU A 267 -14.62 -14.80 5.90
C LEU A 267 -14.65 -15.76 4.70
N ILE A 268 -13.58 -16.56 4.50
CA ILE A 268 -13.48 -17.50 3.39
C ILE A 268 -14.59 -18.54 3.46
N ARG A 269 -14.81 -19.15 4.63
CA ARG A 269 -15.89 -20.13 4.83
C ARG A 269 -17.27 -19.54 4.49
N THR A 270 -17.55 -18.31 4.94
CA THR A 270 -18.83 -17.63 4.67
C THR A 270 -19.01 -17.34 3.19
N LEU A 271 -17.95 -16.91 2.50
CA LEU A 271 -17.99 -16.66 1.06
C LEU A 271 -18.23 -17.95 0.27
N LEU A 272 -17.51 -19.03 0.58
CA LEU A 272 -17.66 -20.31 -0.11
C LEU A 272 -19.05 -20.92 0.11
N GLN A 273 -19.57 -20.86 1.34
CA GLN A 273 -20.94 -21.27 1.62
C GLN A 273 -21.94 -20.44 0.81
N THR A 274 -21.78 -19.11 0.78
CA THR A 274 -22.63 -18.20 0.00
C THR A 274 -22.58 -18.53 -1.49
N TYR A 275 -21.40 -18.79 -2.05
CA TYR A 275 -21.24 -19.11 -3.47
C TYR A 275 -21.91 -20.44 -3.83
N SER A 276 -21.82 -21.43 -2.93
CA SER A 276 -22.51 -22.71 -3.08
C SER A 276 -24.03 -22.57 -2.99
N GLU A 277 -24.54 -21.80 -2.02
CA GLU A 277 -25.99 -21.57 -1.84
C GLU A 277 -26.62 -20.86 -3.03
N LEU A 278 -25.87 -19.97 -3.67
CA LEU A 278 -26.30 -19.24 -4.86
C LEU A 278 -26.06 -20.00 -6.17
N GLY A 279 -25.49 -21.20 -6.12
CA GLY A 279 -25.25 -22.03 -7.30
C GLY A 279 -24.24 -21.42 -8.28
N ILE A 280 -23.27 -20.65 -7.79
CA ILE A 280 -22.21 -20.05 -8.61
C ILE A 280 -21.37 -21.16 -9.23
N HIS A 281 -21.05 -21.05 -10.52
CA HIS A 281 -20.27 -22.07 -11.22
C HIS A 281 -18.86 -22.19 -10.62
N GLU A 282 -18.33 -23.42 -10.51
CA GLU A 282 -17.06 -23.71 -9.82
C GLU A 282 -15.88 -22.89 -10.35
N GLU A 283 -15.77 -22.73 -11.68
CA GLU A 283 -14.73 -21.89 -12.30
C GLU A 283 -14.80 -20.42 -11.85
N ASP A 284 -16.02 -19.87 -11.72
CA ASP A 284 -16.20 -18.49 -11.29
C ASP A 284 -15.94 -18.37 -9.78
N GLN A 285 -16.24 -19.41 -8.98
CA GLN A 285 -15.84 -19.46 -7.58
C GLN A 285 -14.32 -19.47 -7.43
N ALA A 286 -13.61 -20.27 -8.22
CA ALA A 286 -12.15 -20.32 -8.23
C ALA A 286 -11.56 -18.96 -8.62
N ALA A 287 -12.06 -18.33 -9.68
CA ALA A 287 -11.64 -16.98 -10.09
C ALA A 287 -11.86 -15.93 -8.98
N MET A 288 -13.00 -15.99 -8.29
CA MET A 288 -13.26 -15.12 -7.14
C MET A 288 -12.28 -15.38 -5.99
N MET A 289 -11.88 -16.63 -5.74
CA MET A 289 -10.85 -16.95 -4.74
C MET A 289 -9.47 -16.43 -5.14
N VAL A 290 -9.09 -16.50 -6.43
CA VAL A 290 -7.86 -15.87 -6.93
C VAL A 290 -7.87 -14.37 -6.65
N MET A 291 -8.97 -13.69 -6.95
CA MET A 291 -9.11 -12.25 -6.70
C MET A 291 -8.96 -11.93 -5.21
N ILE A 292 -9.58 -12.72 -4.33
CA ILE A 292 -9.53 -12.52 -2.88
C ILE A 292 -8.13 -12.76 -2.33
N TYR A 293 -7.46 -13.82 -2.79
CA TYR A 293 -6.08 -14.12 -2.45
C TYR A 293 -5.16 -12.96 -2.84
N TRP A 294 -5.29 -12.48 -4.08
CA TRP A 294 -4.53 -11.32 -4.57
C TRP A 294 -4.82 -10.05 -3.75
N ALA A 295 -6.09 -9.75 -3.47
CA ALA A 295 -6.48 -8.56 -2.72
C ALA A 295 -5.98 -8.58 -1.26
N GLY A 296 -5.77 -9.78 -0.69
CA GLY A 296 -5.25 -9.96 0.67
C GLY A 296 -3.83 -9.44 0.84
N ASP A 297 -2.98 -9.50 -0.19
CA ASP A 297 -1.55 -9.20 -0.03
C ASP A 297 -0.91 -8.27 -1.07
N ALA A 298 -1.54 -8.02 -2.22
CA ALA A 298 -0.94 -7.23 -3.31
C ALA A 298 -0.34 -5.87 -2.90
N ASN A 299 -0.78 -5.31 -1.76
CA ASN A 299 -0.32 -4.04 -1.21
C ASN A 299 0.42 -4.14 0.13
N ALA A 300 0.14 -5.16 0.95
CA ALA A 300 0.52 -5.15 2.36
C ALA A 300 2.04 -5.26 2.55
N TYR A 301 2.69 -6.21 1.86
CA TYR A 301 4.14 -6.36 1.89
C TYR A 301 4.88 -5.16 1.28
N LYS A 302 4.30 -4.51 0.25
CA LYS A 302 4.87 -3.28 -0.33
C LYS A 302 4.84 -2.14 0.69
N ALA A 303 3.75 -2.01 1.45
CA ALA A 303 3.67 -1.05 2.54
C ALA A 303 4.71 -1.34 3.62
N ALA A 304 4.78 -2.58 4.10
CA ALA A 304 5.73 -2.99 5.14
C ALA A 304 7.18 -2.69 4.74
N PHE A 305 7.57 -3.01 3.50
CA PHE A 305 8.86 -2.65 2.93
C PHE A 305 9.15 -1.16 3.07
N TRP A 306 8.24 -0.29 2.59
CA TRP A 306 8.49 1.16 2.61
C TRP A 306 8.61 1.70 4.02
N ILE A 307 7.77 1.24 4.94
CA ILE A 307 7.90 1.70 6.32
C ILE A 307 9.21 1.22 6.94
N LEU A 308 9.60 -0.04 6.75
CA LEU A 308 10.88 -0.51 7.24
C LEU A 308 12.05 0.27 6.62
N ALA A 309 12.01 0.53 5.31
CA ALA A 309 13.03 1.33 4.63
C ALA A 309 13.19 2.73 5.26
N TYR A 310 12.08 3.43 5.54
CA TYR A 310 12.12 4.75 6.19
C TYR A 310 12.59 4.69 7.65
N ILE A 311 12.33 3.61 8.36
CA ILE A 311 12.69 3.44 9.77
C ILE A 311 14.16 3.02 9.93
N LEU A 312 14.67 2.22 9.02
CA LEU A 312 16.05 1.74 9.05
C LEU A 312 17.05 2.80 8.55
N ASP A 313 16.59 3.73 7.71
CA ASP A 313 17.40 4.89 7.32
C ASP A 313 17.45 5.96 8.43
N MET A 314 18.47 5.85 9.29
CA MET A 314 18.76 6.80 10.36
C MET A 314 18.99 8.24 9.86
N THR A 315 19.51 8.41 8.65
CA THR A 315 19.74 9.74 8.06
C THR A 315 18.41 10.37 7.67
N TYR A 316 17.51 9.58 7.08
CA TYR A 316 16.15 10.00 6.79
C TYR A 316 15.38 10.34 8.06
N LEU A 317 15.39 9.46 9.07
CA LEU A 317 14.73 9.71 10.36
C LEU A 317 15.22 11.01 11.02
N ARG A 318 16.54 11.23 11.06
CA ARG A 318 17.14 12.41 11.70
C ARG A 318 16.75 13.72 11.02
N HIS A 319 16.67 13.75 9.69
CA HIS A 319 16.46 15.00 8.94
C HIS A 319 15.00 15.22 8.50
N ASN A 320 14.21 14.16 8.36
CA ASN A 320 12.89 14.20 7.73
C ASN A 320 11.74 13.70 8.64
N CYS A 321 12.02 13.26 9.88
CA CYS A 321 10.97 12.88 10.84
C CYS A 321 10.83 13.90 11.98
N PRO A 322 10.09 15.01 11.77
CA PRO A 322 9.90 16.04 12.81
C PRO A 322 9.21 15.47 14.06
N ARG A 323 8.38 14.42 13.93
CA ARG A 323 7.75 13.68 15.05
C ARG A 323 8.76 13.10 16.02
N LEU A 324 9.80 12.44 15.50
CA LEU A 324 10.85 11.87 16.32
C LEU A 324 11.66 12.97 17.01
N SER A 325 11.99 14.05 16.29
CA SER A 325 12.63 15.23 16.87
C SER A 325 11.76 15.88 17.96
N SER A 326 10.45 15.96 17.76
CA SER A 326 9.52 16.50 18.75
C SER A 326 9.44 15.65 20.01
N VAL A 327 9.34 14.33 19.86
CA VAL A 327 9.40 13.38 20.98
C VAL A 327 10.73 13.55 21.73
N TYR A 328 11.85 13.60 21.02
CA TYR A 328 13.18 13.80 21.63
C TYR A 328 13.25 15.11 22.43
N HIS A 329 12.82 16.22 21.85
CA HIS A 329 12.81 17.52 22.53
C HIS A 329 11.85 17.55 23.72
N GLU A 330 10.71 16.87 23.65
CA GLU A 330 9.76 16.78 24.75
C GLU A 330 10.28 15.92 25.91
N VAL A 331 10.93 14.79 25.60
CA VAL A 331 11.63 13.98 26.61
C VAL A 331 12.70 14.83 27.30
N LEU A 332 13.55 15.53 26.54
CA LEU A 332 14.56 16.43 27.11
C LEU A 332 13.94 17.53 27.97
N ARG A 333 12.85 18.17 27.52
CA ARG A 333 12.18 19.23 28.29
C ARG A 333 11.74 18.72 29.67
N LEU A 334 11.13 17.54 29.73
CA LEU A 334 10.58 16.97 30.97
C LEU A 334 11.64 16.33 31.88
N THR A 335 12.72 15.81 31.31
CA THR A 335 13.74 15.04 32.05
C THR A 335 15.00 15.83 32.38
N LYS A 336 15.32 16.89 31.63
CA LYS A 336 16.51 17.71 31.87
C LYS A 336 16.29 18.64 33.06
N ARG A 337 17.08 18.42 34.14
CA ARG A 337 17.01 19.16 35.41
C ARG A 337 18.35 19.82 35.79
N ASP A 338 19.13 20.22 34.79
CA ASP A 338 20.41 20.90 34.99
C ASP A 338 20.23 22.32 35.56
N THR A 339 21.29 22.83 36.18
CA THR A 339 21.33 24.16 36.74
C THR A 339 22.48 24.94 36.15
N VAL A 340 22.19 26.09 35.53
CA VAL A 340 23.24 26.99 35.04
C VAL A 340 23.67 27.90 36.19
N LEU A 341 24.92 27.76 36.61
CA LEU A 341 25.53 28.56 37.66
C LEU A 341 26.52 29.55 37.05
N ARG A 342 26.44 30.82 37.43
CA ARG A 342 27.44 31.84 37.05
C ARG A 342 27.85 32.66 38.26
N ARG A 343 29.12 33.07 38.33
CA ARG A 343 29.58 34.06 39.32
C ARG A 343 29.33 35.46 38.79
N VAL A 344 28.78 36.33 39.63
CA VAL A 344 28.51 37.73 39.30
C VAL A 344 29.84 38.51 39.35
N ALA A 345 30.39 38.83 38.18
CA ALA A 345 31.71 39.47 38.05
C ALA A 345 31.70 40.96 38.42
N GLN A 346 30.56 41.62 38.26
CA GLN A 346 30.30 43.00 38.62
C GLN A 346 28.81 43.19 38.95
N ASP A 347 28.48 44.22 39.72
CA ASP A 347 27.09 44.57 40.01
C ASP A 347 26.29 44.74 38.71
N ILE A 348 25.13 44.10 38.61
CA ILE A 348 24.28 44.09 37.41
C ILE A 348 22.80 44.05 37.76
N GLU A 349 21.95 44.74 37.00
CA GLU A 349 20.51 44.68 37.16
C GLU A 349 19.89 43.58 36.28
N LEU A 350 19.05 42.72 36.88
CA LEU A 350 18.32 41.66 36.20
C LEU A 350 16.90 41.57 36.74
N GLY A 351 15.88 41.66 35.87
CA GLY A 351 14.47 41.61 36.27
C GLY A 351 14.05 42.72 37.25
N GLY A 352 14.66 43.91 37.14
CA GLY A 352 14.40 45.05 38.04
C GLY A 352 15.02 44.91 39.44
N ARG A 353 15.99 44.00 39.63
CA ARG A 353 16.70 43.78 40.89
C ARG A 353 18.22 43.84 40.66
N LEU A 354 18.95 44.41 41.61
CA LEU A 354 20.42 44.50 41.56
C LEU A 354 21.07 43.23 42.14
N LEU A 355 21.85 42.53 41.32
CA LEU A 355 22.71 41.41 41.71
C LEU A 355 24.11 41.95 42.01
N ARG A 356 24.69 41.56 43.16
CA ARG A 356 25.98 42.08 43.62
C ARG A 356 27.17 41.24 43.16
N LYS A 357 28.28 41.90 42.86
CA LYS A 357 29.60 41.32 42.56
C LYS A 357 30.01 40.32 43.64
N GLY A 358 30.57 39.19 43.21
CA GLY A 358 31.10 38.14 44.08
C GLY A 358 30.09 37.04 44.41
N SER A 359 28.79 37.32 44.29
CA SER A 359 27.69 36.37 44.47
C SER A 359 27.55 35.38 43.30
N PHE A 360 26.66 34.40 43.45
CA PHE A 360 26.29 33.46 42.38
C PHE A 360 24.88 33.74 41.85
N ALA A 361 24.72 33.66 40.53
CA ALA A 361 23.44 33.66 39.84
C ALA A 361 23.13 32.25 39.34
N VAL A 362 21.88 31.84 39.48
CA VAL A 362 21.41 30.48 39.22
C VAL A 362 20.21 30.51 38.30
N ILE A 363 20.23 29.69 37.24
CA ILE A 363 19.04 29.41 36.42
C ILE A 363 18.73 27.92 36.53
N PRO A 364 17.65 27.54 37.23
CA PRO A 364 17.15 26.17 37.20
C PRO A 364 16.38 25.95 35.89
N SER A 365 16.93 25.17 34.96
CA SER A 365 16.31 24.93 33.64
C SER A 365 14.93 24.28 33.75
N CYS A 366 14.77 23.42 34.77
CA CYS A 366 13.54 22.73 35.10
C CYS A 366 12.35 23.68 35.32
N GLN A 367 12.56 24.81 36.00
CA GLN A 367 11.50 25.80 36.26
C GLN A 367 11.05 26.53 35.00
N LEU A 368 11.97 26.69 34.02
CA LEU A 368 11.64 27.25 32.71
C LEU A 368 10.84 26.24 31.88
N HIS A 369 11.26 24.98 31.89
CA HIS A 369 10.62 23.88 31.17
C HIS A 369 9.23 23.53 31.71
N ASP A 370 9.03 23.61 33.02
CA ASP A 370 7.76 23.30 33.69
C ASP A 370 6.76 24.48 33.60
N SER A 371 7.20 25.65 33.13
CA SER A 371 6.40 26.88 33.09
C SER A 371 5.15 26.74 32.23
N CYS A 372 3.98 26.73 32.87
CA CYS A 372 2.69 26.70 32.18
C CYS A 372 2.42 27.94 31.32
N LYS A 373 3.10 29.06 31.62
CA LYS A 373 3.06 30.28 30.80
C LYS A 373 3.75 30.08 29.44
N THR A 374 4.77 29.24 29.39
CA THR A 374 5.58 29.01 28.18
C THR A 374 5.05 27.81 27.38
N TYR A 375 4.69 26.73 28.08
CA TYR A 375 4.34 25.45 27.45
C TYR A 375 2.85 25.08 27.57
N GLY A 376 2.01 25.93 28.15
CA GLY A 376 0.58 25.67 28.31
C GLY A 376 0.24 24.89 29.58
N GLN A 377 -1.05 24.62 29.78
CA GLN A 377 -1.53 23.96 31.01
C GLN A 377 -1.07 22.50 31.13
N ASP A 378 -0.72 21.86 30.02
CA ASP A 378 -0.16 20.51 29.96
C ASP A 378 1.37 20.51 30.10
N SER A 379 2.00 21.58 30.60
CA SER A 379 3.47 21.69 30.68
C SER A 379 4.12 20.58 31.50
N LEU A 380 3.41 19.97 32.46
CA LEU A 380 3.92 18.86 33.26
C LEU A 380 3.60 17.48 32.65
N SER A 381 2.89 17.44 31.54
CA SER A 381 2.50 16.22 30.84
C SER A 381 3.35 16.01 29.59
N PHE A 382 3.61 14.74 29.26
CA PHE A 382 4.27 14.39 28.01
C PHE A 382 3.32 14.62 26.83
N ASN A 383 3.71 15.51 25.92
CA ASN A 383 3.00 15.78 24.70
C ASN A 383 3.95 15.57 23.50
N PRO A 384 3.86 14.42 22.78
CA PRO A 384 4.78 14.07 21.71
C PRO A 384 4.72 15.04 20.51
N ASP A 385 3.64 15.81 20.42
CA ASP A 385 3.39 16.73 19.31
C ASP A 385 3.79 18.17 19.66
N ARG A 386 4.31 18.44 20.86
CA ARG A 386 4.59 19.79 21.37
C ARG A 386 5.51 20.61 20.48
N PHE A 387 6.42 19.95 19.75
CA PHE A 387 7.34 20.60 18.82
C PHE A 387 7.02 20.28 17.35
N LEU A 388 5.78 19.85 17.05
CA LEU A 388 5.32 19.65 15.68
C LEU A 388 4.51 20.81 15.13
N LYS A 389 4.69 21.05 13.84
CA LYS A 389 3.65 21.63 12.99
C LYS A 389 2.87 20.44 12.38
N GLN A 390 1.58 20.35 12.72
CA GLN A 390 0.62 19.25 12.42
C GLN A 390 0.64 18.73 10.96
N PRO A 391 0.13 17.53 10.57
CA PRO A 391 -0.92 16.68 11.19
C PRO A 391 -0.72 15.13 11.16
N HIS A 392 -1.79 14.41 11.55
CA HIS A 392 -2.07 12.99 11.95
C HIS A 392 -1.97 11.86 10.87
N PHE A 393 -1.40 10.67 11.18
CA PHE A 393 -1.92 9.29 11.50
C PHE A 393 -2.44 8.36 10.36
N ALA A 394 -1.82 7.17 10.23
CA ALA A 394 -2.40 5.84 9.88
C ALA A 394 -1.34 4.72 10.05
N ILE A 395 -1.47 3.79 11.02
CA ILE A 395 -0.27 3.18 11.65
C ILE A 395 -0.33 1.67 12.09
N LEU A 396 -1.48 1.04 12.33
CA LEU A 396 -1.51 -0.13 13.25
C LEU A 396 -0.94 -1.48 12.75
N GLU A 397 -1.17 -1.90 11.50
CA GLU A 397 -0.69 -3.22 11.03
C GLU A 397 0.81 -3.20 10.76
N ILE A 398 1.25 -2.16 10.07
CA ILE A 398 2.65 -1.84 9.79
C ILE A 398 3.44 -1.70 11.09
N PHE A 399 2.91 -1.01 12.10
CA PHE A 399 3.65 -0.80 13.35
C PHE A 399 3.78 -2.07 14.16
N SER A 400 2.84 -3.02 14.02
CA SER A 400 2.96 -4.32 14.67
C SER A 400 4.14 -5.09 14.07
N PHE A 401 4.28 -5.13 12.74
CA PHE A 401 5.41 -5.79 12.08
C PHE A 401 6.74 -5.07 12.35
N VAL A 402 6.78 -3.74 12.18
CA VAL A 402 7.96 -2.91 12.49
C VAL A 402 8.40 -3.09 13.94
N ALA A 403 7.46 -3.01 14.89
CA ALA A 403 7.78 -3.18 16.30
C ALA A 403 8.30 -4.60 16.59
N LEU A 404 7.76 -5.63 15.93
CA LEU A 404 8.23 -7.00 16.09
C LEU A 404 9.64 -7.19 15.52
N VAL A 405 9.92 -6.67 14.32
CA VAL A 405 11.26 -6.73 13.70
C VAL A 405 12.29 -6.01 14.58
N LEU A 406 12.00 -4.78 15.03
CA LEU A 406 12.92 -4.01 15.88
C LEU A 406 13.07 -4.55 17.30
N ASN A 407 12.09 -5.27 17.84
CA ASN A 407 12.22 -5.91 19.16
C ASN A 407 12.97 -7.25 19.09
N ARG A 408 12.89 -7.96 17.96
CA ARG A 408 13.47 -9.31 17.82
C ARG A 408 14.84 -9.32 17.17
N PHE A 409 15.19 -8.27 16.44
CA PHE A 409 16.44 -8.19 15.70
C PHE A 409 17.05 -6.78 15.83
N GLU A 410 18.37 -6.74 15.98
CA GLU A 410 19.14 -5.56 15.60
C GLU A 410 19.26 -5.57 14.07
N VAL A 411 18.73 -4.53 13.41
CA VAL A 411 18.75 -4.43 11.95
C VAL A 411 19.76 -3.36 11.54
N LYS A 412 20.78 -3.74 10.78
CA LYS A 412 21.82 -2.82 10.25
C LYS A 412 21.80 -2.85 8.74
N LEU A 413 22.06 -1.72 8.09
CA LEU A 413 22.34 -1.73 6.65
C LEU A 413 23.59 -2.58 6.39
N ALA A 414 23.54 -3.42 5.34
CA ALA A 414 24.65 -4.30 5.01
C ALA A 414 25.92 -3.53 4.65
N TRP A 415 25.78 -2.31 4.10
CA TRP A 415 26.85 -1.34 3.93
C TRP A 415 26.29 0.10 3.94
N PRO A 416 27.11 1.12 4.31
CA PRO A 416 26.64 2.48 4.58
C PRO A 416 26.28 3.31 3.34
N ASP A 417 26.84 3.02 2.16
CA ASP A 417 26.67 3.82 0.94
C ASP A 417 25.53 3.31 0.03
N GLN A 418 24.50 2.70 0.61
CA GLN A 418 23.33 2.28 -0.16
C GLN A 418 22.50 3.50 -0.57
N ASN A 419 22.18 3.61 -1.86
CA ASN A 419 21.31 4.67 -2.35
C ASN A 419 19.89 4.46 -1.83
N PHE A 420 19.21 5.55 -1.48
CA PHE A 420 17.80 5.46 -1.09
C PHE A 420 16.95 4.96 -2.28
N PRO A 421 16.08 3.95 -2.09
CA PRO A 421 15.28 3.38 -3.17
C PRO A 421 14.42 4.42 -3.89
N GLN A 422 14.52 4.47 -5.21
CA GLN A 422 13.59 5.24 -6.02
C GLN A 422 12.31 4.44 -6.22
N LYS A 423 11.18 5.13 -6.35
CA LYS A 423 9.91 4.47 -6.68
C LYS A 423 9.91 4.07 -8.15
N ASP A 424 9.45 2.85 -8.45
CA ASP A 424 9.19 2.45 -9.83
C ASP A 424 7.92 3.13 -10.33
N GLU A 425 8.08 4.23 -11.07
CA GLU A 425 6.97 4.93 -11.73
C GLU A 425 6.62 4.33 -13.10
N SER A 426 7.38 3.33 -13.57
CA SER A 426 7.23 2.77 -14.92
C SER A 426 6.15 1.69 -15.06
N VAL A 427 5.56 1.25 -13.95
CA VAL A 427 4.51 0.22 -13.93
C VAL A 427 3.20 0.81 -13.40
N LEU A 428 2.11 0.62 -14.16
CA LEU A 428 0.76 1.02 -13.74
C LEU A 428 0.37 0.22 -12.48
N THR A 429 0.41 0.86 -11.31
CA THR A 429 0.19 0.20 -10.03
C THR A 429 -1.22 0.49 -9.50
N PHE A 430 -1.99 -0.55 -9.19
CA PHE A 430 -3.26 -0.44 -8.45
C PHE A 430 -2.99 -0.41 -6.94
N GLY A 431 -2.28 0.62 -6.45
CA GLY A 431 -1.91 0.71 -5.03
C GLY A 431 -0.53 1.33 -4.79
N ILE A 432 0.25 0.76 -3.87
CA ILE A 432 1.57 1.30 -3.46
C ILE A 432 2.65 0.85 -4.46
N SER A 433 3.40 1.82 -5.01
CA SER A 433 4.51 1.57 -5.94
C SER A 433 5.62 0.73 -5.30
N ARG A 434 6.24 -0.18 -6.05
CA ARG A 434 7.46 -0.91 -5.64
C ARG A 434 8.72 -0.02 -5.81
N PRO A 435 9.89 -0.38 -5.25
CA PRO A 435 11.15 0.26 -5.62
C PRO A 435 11.55 -0.06 -7.08
N LEU A 436 12.32 0.82 -7.72
CA LEU A 436 12.85 0.62 -9.07
C LEU A 436 13.74 -0.64 -9.10
N PRO A 437 13.63 -1.54 -10.11
CA PRO A 437 14.46 -2.74 -10.16
C PRO A 437 15.96 -2.42 -10.09
N GLY A 438 16.63 -2.94 -9.05
CA GLY A 438 18.04 -2.68 -8.76
C GLY A 438 18.32 -1.59 -7.71
N ASP A 439 17.30 -0.81 -7.32
CA ASP A 439 17.38 0.23 -6.29
C ASP A 439 16.74 -0.28 -4.97
N ASP A 440 17.30 -1.33 -4.37
CA ASP A 440 16.82 -1.94 -3.11
C ASP A 440 17.75 -1.61 -1.91
N LEU A 441 17.28 -1.85 -0.68
CA LEU A 441 18.10 -1.84 0.54
C LEU A 441 18.36 -3.25 1.06
N TYR A 442 19.61 -3.50 1.38
CA TYR A 442 20.14 -4.73 1.94
C TYR A 442 20.51 -4.52 3.41
N VAL A 443 20.12 -5.48 4.26
CA VAL A 443 20.29 -5.40 5.71
C VAL A 443 20.90 -6.69 6.29
N TYR A 444 21.61 -6.55 7.41
CA TYR A 444 21.97 -7.61 8.34
C TYR A 444 21.00 -7.62 9.51
N LEU A 445 20.59 -8.82 9.96
CA LEU A 445 19.77 -9.03 11.14
C LEU A 445 20.59 -9.78 12.20
N THR A 446 20.69 -9.22 13.40
CA THR A 446 21.40 -9.84 14.53
C THR A 446 20.45 -10.05 15.71
N ARG A 447 20.59 -11.15 16.47
CA ARG A 447 19.78 -11.33 17.69
C ARG A 447 20.18 -10.30 18.74
N PRO A 448 19.23 -9.68 19.46
CA PRO A 448 19.53 -8.69 20.50
C PRO A 448 20.48 -9.18 21.60
N GLU A 449 20.48 -10.49 21.86
CA GLU A 449 21.32 -11.16 22.85
C GLU A 449 22.74 -11.48 22.37
N ASP A 450 23.00 -11.40 21.06
CA ASP A 450 24.30 -11.66 20.44
C ASP A 450 25.04 -10.38 20.02
N VAL A 451 24.48 -9.20 20.32
CA VAL A 451 25.12 -7.92 20.05
C VAL A 451 26.29 -7.75 21.04
N GLU A 452 27.53 -7.82 20.55
CA GLU A 452 28.70 -7.41 21.34
C GLU A 452 28.58 -5.90 21.63
N HIS A 453 28.32 -5.55 22.89
CA HIS A 453 28.17 -4.16 23.38
C HIS A 453 29.48 -3.38 23.46
#